data_AF-A0A660N8E8-F1
#
_entry.id   AF-A0A660N8E8-F1
#
_cell.length_a   1.000
_cell.length_b   1.000
_cell.length_c   1.000
_cell.angle_alpha   90.00
_cell.angle_beta   90.00
_cell.angle_gamma   90.00
#
_symmetry.space_group_name_H-M   'P 1'
#
loop_
_entity.id
_entity.type
_entity.pdbx_description
1 polymer ?
#
loop_
_entity_poly.entity_id
_entity_poly.type
_entity_poly.pdbx_seq_one_letter_code
_entity_poly.pdbx_strand_id
1 'polypeptide(L)'
;EGKQSEKEILTSRLIDRPIRPLFPEGFYHDIQIVAMVISCDPEIDSDIPAMIGASAALVLSGVPFAGPIGAARVGYANGQYLLNPSKTELATSQLDLVVAGTKQAVLMVESEANILPEDVMLGAVVFGHEQMQAVINAINELADEVNPEVWDWKAPETNTELVAKVREIAGATIAEAFKIRQKQARSAKLDEAWAAVEAALINEETDTLAKNEIKGIFKQLEADVVRGQILAGQPRIDGRDTRTVRPINIQTNVLPRTHGSALFTRGETQALAVATLGTSRDEQIIDALSGEYTDRFMLHYNFPPYST
;
A
#
# COMPACT_ATOMS: atom_id res chain seq x y z
N GLU A 1 -17.77 -19.37 10.81
CA GLU A 1 -16.63 -18.50 11.21
C GLU A 1 -15.48 -19.34 11.74
N GLY A 2 -14.25 -18.92 11.41
CA GLY A 2 -12.99 -19.64 11.63
C GLY A 2 -11.83 -18.73 11.20
N LYS A 3 -10.89 -19.24 10.39
CA LYS A 3 -9.87 -18.38 9.76
C LYS A 3 -10.55 -17.39 8.79
N GLN A 4 -10.03 -16.17 8.71
CA GLN A 4 -10.46 -15.15 7.75
C GLN A 4 -10.37 -15.68 6.30
N SER A 5 -11.42 -15.42 5.54
CA SER A 5 -11.52 -15.61 4.09
C SER A 5 -10.67 -14.60 3.32
N GLU A 6 -10.50 -14.82 2.02
CA GLU A 6 -9.75 -13.92 1.14
C GLU A 6 -10.38 -12.52 1.08
N LYS A 7 -11.70 -12.44 0.95
CA LYS A 7 -12.42 -11.15 0.94
C LYS A 7 -12.17 -10.35 2.22
N GLU A 8 -12.26 -10.99 3.39
CA GLU A 8 -12.03 -10.32 4.68
C GLU A 8 -10.59 -9.79 4.80
N ILE A 9 -9.60 -10.54 4.30
CA ILE A 9 -8.20 -10.10 4.26
C ILE A 9 -8.02 -8.92 3.31
N LEU A 10 -8.65 -8.95 2.13
CA LEU A 10 -8.59 -7.86 1.15
C LEU A 10 -9.25 -6.59 1.68
N THR A 11 -10.44 -6.68 2.29
CA THR A 11 -11.10 -5.54 2.94
C THR A 11 -10.25 -4.98 4.08
N SER A 12 -9.61 -5.84 4.89
CA SER A 12 -8.69 -5.39 5.94
C SER A 12 -7.52 -4.58 5.38
N ARG A 13 -6.97 -5.00 4.23
CA ARG A 13 -5.92 -4.25 3.52
C ARG A 13 -6.44 -2.95 2.90
N LEU A 14 -7.69 -2.95 2.44
CA LEU A 14 -8.35 -1.78 1.86
C LEU A 14 -8.55 -0.68 2.92
N ILE A 15 -8.80 -1.06 4.18
CA ILE A 15 -8.85 -0.16 5.34
C ILE A 15 -7.44 0.31 5.74
N ASP A 16 -6.47 -0.61 5.83
CA ASP A 16 -5.10 -0.32 6.31
C ASP A 16 -4.35 0.70 5.43
N ARG A 17 -4.41 0.51 4.10
CA ARG A 17 -3.63 1.30 3.13
C ARG A 17 -3.84 2.82 3.23
N PRO A 18 -5.09 3.36 3.25
CA PRO A 18 -5.31 4.80 3.31
C PRO A 18 -5.07 5.41 4.71
N ILE A 19 -5.24 4.66 5.81
CA ILE A 19 -5.05 5.21 7.17
C ILE A 19 -3.58 5.17 7.61
N ARG A 20 -2.81 4.17 7.20
CA ARG A 20 -1.40 3.98 7.58
C ARG A 20 -0.50 5.22 7.35
N PRO A 21 -0.54 5.90 6.19
CA PRO A 21 0.31 7.07 5.96
C PRO A 21 -0.13 8.32 6.72
N LEU A 22 -1.29 8.30 7.41
CA LEU A 22 -1.82 9.43 8.16
C LEU A 22 -1.45 9.41 9.65
N PHE A 23 -0.85 8.33 10.14
CA PHE A 23 -0.19 8.36 11.43
C PHE A 23 1.12 9.17 11.32
N PRO A 24 1.41 10.06 12.28
CA PRO A 24 2.60 10.88 12.21
C PRO A 24 3.87 10.02 12.29
N GLU A 25 4.92 10.48 11.62
CA GLU A 25 6.22 9.83 11.67
C GLU A 25 6.74 9.75 13.12
N GLY A 26 7.29 8.61 13.50
CA GLY A 26 7.73 8.34 14.88
C GLY A 26 6.61 7.86 15.83
N PHE A 27 5.36 7.76 15.36
CA PHE A 27 4.29 7.15 16.14
C PHE A 27 4.34 5.62 16.09
N TYR A 28 4.90 5.01 17.15
CA TYR A 28 5.10 3.56 17.25
C TYR A 28 4.18 2.88 18.27
N HIS A 29 3.11 3.55 18.71
CA HIS A 29 2.13 2.91 19.59
C HIS A 29 1.34 1.87 18.79
N ASP A 30 1.09 0.72 19.41
CA ASP A 30 0.28 -0.33 18.80
C ASP A 30 -1.18 0.12 18.73
N ILE A 31 -1.71 0.22 17.51
CA ILE A 31 -3.11 0.53 17.23
C ILE A 31 -3.75 -0.68 16.54
N GLN A 32 -4.85 -1.16 17.11
CA GLN A 32 -5.65 -2.23 16.52
C GLN A 32 -7.03 -1.69 16.13
N ILE A 33 -7.41 -1.90 14.88
CA ILE A 33 -8.74 -1.56 14.37
C ILE A 33 -9.43 -2.87 14.02
N VAL A 34 -10.64 -3.07 14.57
CA VAL A 34 -11.45 -4.26 14.34
C VAL A 34 -12.77 -3.81 13.73
N ALA A 35 -13.00 -4.17 12.47
CA ALA A 35 -14.27 -3.94 11.78
C ALA A 35 -15.05 -5.26 11.74
N MET A 36 -16.19 -5.31 12.43
CA MET A 36 -17.05 -6.50 12.48
C MET A 36 -18.41 -6.18 11.85
N VAL A 37 -18.78 -6.94 10.81
CA VAL A 37 -20.06 -6.75 10.11
C VAL A 37 -21.16 -7.45 10.91
N ILE A 38 -22.06 -6.66 11.51
CA ILE A 38 -23.18 -7.17 12.33
C ILE A 38 -24.43 -7.45 11.50
N SER A 39 -24.65 -6.65 10.46
CA SER A 39 -25.80 -6.74 9.55
C SER A 39 -25.35 -6.35 8.16
N CYS A 40 -25.94 -6.98 7.16
CA CYS A 40 -25.56 -6.82 5.75
C CYS A 40 -26.81 -6.67 4.89
N ASP A 41 -26.85 -5.61 4.09
CA ASP A 41 -27.71 -5.53 2.92
C ASP A 41 -26.99 -6.22 1.76
N PRO A 42 -27.55 -7.28 1.14
CA PRO A 42 -26.90 -7.99 0.04
C PRO A 42 -26.52 -7.13 -1.18
N GLU A 43 -27.16 -5.96 -1.34
CA GLU A 43 -26.89 -5.02 -2.44
C GLU A 43 -25.76 -4.03 -2.15
N ILE A 44 -25.36 -3.87 -0.87
CA ILE A 44 -24.36 -2.89 -0.44
C ILE A 44 -23.15 -3.63 0.13
N ASP A 45 -21.99 -3.49 -0.52
CA ASP A 45 -20.77 -4.08 0.02
C ASP A 45 -20.34 -3.38 1.31
N SER A 46 -19.81 -4.18 2.24
CA SER A 46 -19.48 -3.76 3.59
C SER A 46 -18.12 -3.05 3.71
N ASP A 47 -17.33 -3.06 2.63
CA ASP A 47 -15.99 -2.47 2.59
C ASP A 47 -16.01 -0.94 2.75
N ILE A 48 -16.85 -0.22 2.00
CA ILE A 48 -16.97 1.24 2.10
C ILE A 48 -17.47 1.65 3.51
N PRO A 49 -18.56 1.10 4.05
CA PRO A 49 -18.97 1.38 5.43
C PRO A 49 -17.88 1.06 6.46
N ALA A 50 -17.13 -0.04 6.30
CA ALA A 50 -16.05 -0.40 7.22
C ALA A 50 -14.89 0.61 7.16
N MET A 51 -14.52 1.10 5.98
CA MET A 51 -13.51 2.15 5.81
C MET A 51 -13.95 3.47 6.46
N ILE A 52 -15.22 3.86 6.26
CA ILE A 52 -15.80 5.04 6.89
C ILE A 52 -15.83 4.89 8.41
N GLY A 53 -16.24 3.72 8.91
CA GLY A 53 -16.26 3.41 10.34
C GLY A 53 -14.87 3.48 10.97
N ALA A 54 -13.83 2.94 10.31
CA ALA A 54 -12.44 3.04 10.77
C ALA A 54 -11.95 4.49 10.82
N SER A 55 -12.27 5.29 9.79
CA SER A 55 -11.96 6.72 9.73
C SER A 55 -12.59 7.49 10.89
N ALA A 56 -13.89 7.30 11.11
CA ALA A 56 -14.62 7.92 12.20
C ALA A 56 -14.07 7.49 13.57
N ALA A 57 -13.86 6.20 13.78
CA ALA A 57 -13.34 5.67 15.04
C ALA A 57 -11.95 6.24 15.38
N LEU A 58 -11.06 6.38 14.40
CA LEU A 58 -9.74 6.97 14.59
C LEU A 58 -9.83 8.44 15.00
N VAL A 59 -10.65 9.24 14.32
CA VAL A 59 -10.85 10.65 14.69
C VAL A 59 -11.43 10.77 16.09
N LEU A 60 -12.47 10.00 16.41
CA LEU A 60 -13.12 10.03 17.72
C LEU A 60 -12.27 9.46 18.86
N SER A 61 -11.24 8.66 18.55
CA SER A 61 -10.32 8.12 19.55
C SER A 61 -9.33 9.16 20.10
N GLY A 62 -9.15 10.29 19.39
CA GLY A 62 -8.18 11.32 19.75
C GLY A 62 -6.71 10.94 19.51
N VAL A 63 -6.44 9.75 18.94
CA VAL A 63 -5.09 9.33 18.57
C VAL A 63 -4.50 10.28 17.51
N PRO A 64 -3.18 10.55 17.50
CA PRO A 64 -2.57 11.37 16.46
C PRO A 64 -2.81 10.78 15.07
N PHE A 65 -3.69 11.42 14.30
CA PHE A 65 -4.15 10.94 13.00
C PHE A 65 -4.51 12.11 12.08
N ALA A 66 -3.84 12.21 10.94
CA ALA A 66 -4.02 13.30 9.96
C ALA A 66 -5.24 13.09 9.01
N GLY A 67 -6.30 12.48 9.53
CA GLY A 67 -7.57 12.28 8.80
C GLY A 67 -8.59 13.39 9.06
N PRO A 68 -9.91 13.11 8.94
CA PRO A 68 -10.48 11.84 8.48
C PRO A 68 -10.20 11.56 7.00
N ILE A 69 -10.38 10.29 6.62
CA ILE A 69 -10.53 9.89 5.23
C ILE A 69 -12.00 9.69 4.86
N GLY A 70 -12.34 9.95 3.60
CA GLY A 70 -13.53 9.43 2.95
C GLY A 70 -13.19 8.18 2.14
N ALA A 71 -14.23 7.43 1.77
CA ALA A 71 -14.15 6.30 0.86
C ALA A 71 -15.37 6.29 -0.07
N ALA A 72 -15.17 5.94 -1.33
CA ALA A 72 -16.24 5.80 -2.30
C ALA A 72 -15.89 4.69 -3.29
N ARG A 73 -16.91 3.93 -3.72
CA ARG A 73 -16.84 3.05 -4.88
C ARG A 73 -17.41 3.78 -6.09
N VAL A 74 -16.76 3.66 -7.24
CA VAL A 74 -17.13 4.32 -8.49
C VAL A 74 -17.32 3.26 -9.56
N GLY A 75 -18.55 3.19 -10.09
CA GLY A 75 -18.88 2.44 -11.29
C GLY A 75 -18.82 3.30 -12.55
N TYR A 76 -18.85 2.65 -13.72
CA TYR A 76 -18.95 3.33 -15.01
C TYR A 76 -19.88 2.58 -15.95
N ALA A 77 -21.04 3.17 -16.25
CA ALA A 77 -22.04 2.60 -17.14
C ALA A 77 -22.65 3.69 -18.03
N ASN A 78 -22.94 3.37 -19.29
CA ASN A 78 -23.58 4.29 -20.24
C ASN A 78 -22.88 5.66 -20.39
N GLY A 79 -21.55 5.69 -20.23
CA GLY A 79 -20.76 6.92 -20.30
C GLY A 79 -20.82 7.80 -19.05
N GLN A 80 -21.34 7.28 -17.93
CA GLN A 80 -21.53 8.02 -16.68
C GLN A 80 -20.89 7.30 -15.49
N TYR A 81 -20.41 8.09 -14.53
CA TYR A 81 -19.92 7.58 -13.25
C TYR A 81 -21.08 7.29 -12.31
N LEU A 82 -21.01 6.16 -11.61
CA LEU A 82 -21.98 5.75 -10.60
C LEU A 82 -21.33 5.83 -9.22
N LEU A 83 -21.95 6.52 -8.27
CA LEU A 83 -21.46 6.59 -6.89
C LEU A 83 -22.02 5.43 -6.07
N ASN A 84 -21.13 4.67 -5.42
CA ASN A 84 -21.45 3.51 -4.59
C ASN A 84 -22.50 2.59 -5.24
N PRO A 85 -22.26 2.13 -6.48
CA PRO A 85 -23.22 1.30 -7.21
C PRO A 85 -23.54 0.03 -6.42
N SER A 86 -24.80 -0.39 -6.48
CA SER A 86 -25.22 -1.65 -5.87
C SER A 86 -24.56 -2.85 -6.54
N LYS A 87 -24.61 -4.01 -5.90
CA LYS A 87 -24.17 -5.29 -6.49
C LYS A 87 -24.82 -5.53 -7.86
N THR A 88 -26.12 -5.22 -7.99
CA THR A 88 -26.85 -5.33 -9.26
C THR A 88 -26.35 -4.34 -10.32
N GLU A 89 -26.07 -3.10 -9.94
CA GLU A 89 -25.56 -2.08 -10.88
C GLU A 89 -24.14 -2.41 -11.36
N LEU A 90 -23.28 -2.88 -10.45
CA LEU A 90 -21.90 -3.30 -10.73
C LEU A 90 -21.82 -4.41 -11.77
N ALA A 91 -22.80 -5.33 -11.80
CA ALA A 91 -22.82 -6.43 -12.77
C ALA A 91 -22.83 -5.97 -14.25
N THR A 92 -23.27 -4.74 -14.51
CA THR A 92 -23.26 -4.12 -15.84
C THR A 92 -22.25 -2.98 -15.99
N SER A 93 -21.51 -2.69 -14.92
CA SER A 93 -20.49 -1.65 -14.89
C SER A 93 -19.24 -2.09 -15.67
N GLN A 94 -18.59 -1.13 -16.31
CA GLN A 94 -17.27 -1.32 -16.95
C GLN A 94 -16.11 -0.99 -16.00
N LEU A 95 -16.42 -0.56 -14.78
CA LEU A 95 -15.46 -0.16 -13.74
C LEU A 95 -15.97 -0.60 -12.37
N ASP A 96 -15.10 -1.18 -11.55
CA ASP A 96 -15.26 -1.23 -10.10
C ASP A 96 -14.01 -0.63 -9.49
N LEU A 97 -14.14 0.60 -8.98
CA LEU A 97 -13.03 1.37 -8.43
C LEU A 97 -13.37 1.83 -7.02
N VAL A 98 -12.55 1.45 -6.04
CA VAL A 98 -12.58 2.04 -4.69
C VAL A 98 -11.49 3.08 -4.58
N VAL A 99 -11.86 4.28 -4.16
CA VAL A 99 -10.94 5.38 -3.87
C VAL A 99 -11.13 5.84 -2.44
N ALA A 100 -10.02 6.17 -1.78
CA ALA A 100 -10.00 6.77 -0.45
C ALA A 100 -8.98 7.92 -0.37
N GLY A 101 -9.32 8.95 0.39
CA GLY A 101 -8.50 10.13 0.51
C GLY A 101 -8.96 11.07 1.63
N THR A 102 -8.13 12.05 1.93
CA THR A 102 -8.49 13.16 2.83
C THR A 102 -9.23 14.25 2.05
N LYS A 103 -9.55 15.35 2.73
CA LYS A 103 -10.09 16.56 2.08
C LYS A 103 -9.19 17.09 0.96
N GLN A 104 -7.87 16.89 1.07
CA GLN A 104 -6.90 17.55 0.21
C GLN A 104 -6.35 16.63 -0.89
N ALA A 105 -6.26 15.32 -0.63
CA ALA A 105 -5.56 14.42 -1.52
C ALA A 105 -6.13 13.00 -1.50
N VAL A 106 -6.03 12.34 -2.65
CA VAL A 106 -6.24 10.90 -2.80
C VAL A 106 -5.04 10.15 -2.21
N LEU A 107 -5.31 9.12 -1.42
CA LEU A 107 -4.28 8.29 -0.76
C LEU A 107 -4.19 6.89 -1.36
N MET A 108 -5.34 6.32 -1.73
CA MET A 108 -5.44 4.93 -2.16
C MET A 108 -6.49 4.80 -3.27
N VAL A 109 -6.14 4.01 -4.28
CA VAL A 109 -7.06 3.56 -5.34
C VAL A 109 -6.83 2.05 -5.52
N GLU A 110 -7.93 1.30 -5.58
CA GLU A 110 -7.99 -0.11 -5.98
C GLU A 110 -9.06 -0.24 -7.03
N SER A 111 -8.77 -0.85 -8.18
CA SER A 111 -9.75 -0.90 -9.28
C SER A 111 -9.57 -2.06 -10.24
N GLU A 112 -10.69 -2.56 -10.76
CA GLU A 112 -10.76 -3.36 -11.98
C GLU A 112 -11.59 -2.63 -13.05
N ALA A 113 -11.21 -2.80 -14.33
CA ALA A 113 -11.86 -2.09 -15.43
C ALA A 113 -11.83 -2.90 -16.73
N ASN A 114 -12.89 -2.74 -17.54
CA ASN A 114 -13.01 -3.33 -18.86
C ASN A 114 -12.30 -2.48 -19.94
N ILE A 115 -10.97 -2.38 -19.82
CA ILE A 115 -10.08 -1.69 -20.80
C ILE A 115 -10.56 -0.24 -21.07
N LEU A 116 -10.78 0.52 -20.00
CA LEU A 116 -11.17 1.93 -20.10
C LEU A 116 -9.98 2.84 -20.42
N PRO A 117 -10.20 3.95 -21.14
CA PRO A 117 -9.14 4.91 -21.44
C PRO A 117 -8.70 5.68 -20.18
N GLU A 118 -7.47 6.20 -20.19
CA GLU A 118 -6.84 6.82 -19.02
C GLU A 118 -7.60 8.05 -18.50
N ASP A 119 -8.25 8.81 -19.39
CA ASP A 119 -9.06 9.97 -19.04
C ASP A 119 -10.31 9.58 -18.24
N VAL A 120 -10.98 8.48 -18.62
CA VAL A 120 -12.12 7.93 -17.88
C VAL A 120 -11.67 7.43 -16.51
N MET A 121 -10.53 6.72 -16.43
CA MET A 121 -9.98 6.23 -15.16
C MET A 121 -9.61 7.38 -14.22
N LEU A 122 -8.94 8.42 -14.72
CA LEU A 122 -8.61 9.60 -13.94
C LEU A 122 -9.87 10.35 -13.48
N GLY A 123 -10.85 10.51 -14.37
CA GLY A 123 -12.13 11.14 -14.04
C GLY A 123 -12.90 10.37 -12.96
N ALA A 124 -12.84 9.03 -12.94
CA ALA A 124 -13.46 8.22 -11.89
C ALA A 124 -12.83 8.47 -10.51
N VAL A 125 -11.50 8.58 -10.45
CA VAL A 125 -10.77 8.91 -9.21
C VAL A 125 -11.17 10.30 -8.70
N VAL A 126 -11.22 11.29 -9.59
CA VAL A 126 -11.63 12.66 -9.24
C VAL A 126 -13.09 12.68 -8.76
N PHE A 127 -14.00 12.04 -9.50
CA PHE A 127 -15.41 11.95 -9.13
C PHE A 127 -15.60 11.32 -7.75
N GLY A 128 -14.95 10.17 -7.47
CA GLY A 128 -15.06 9.54 -6.16
C GLY A 128 -14.47 10.40 -5.04
N HIS A 129 -13.34 11.09 -5.29
CA HIS A 129 -12.72 12.01 -4.33
C HIS A 129 -13.60 13.23 -4.01
N GLU A 130 -14.32 13.76 -5.00
CA GLU A 130 -15.29 14.84 -4.81
C GLU A 130 -16.52 14.37 -4.01
N GLN A 131 -17.08 13.21 -4.36
CA GLN A 131 -18.29 12.70 -3.69
C GLN A 131 -18.05 12.29 -2.23
N MET A 132 -16.87 11.72 -1.91
CA MET A 132 -16.56 11.31 -0.54
C MET A 132 -16.38 12.49 0.43
N GLN A 133 -16.30 13.74 -0.05
CA GLN A 133 -16.19 14.92 0.82
C GLN A 133 -17.39 15.06 1.77
N ALA A 134 -18.59 14.61 1.35
CA ALA A 134 -19.76 14.59 2.22
C ALA A 134 -19.53 13.74 3.48
N VAL A 135 -18.86 12.59 3.33
CA VAL A 135 -18.51 11.69 4.45
C VAL A 135 -17.49 12.35 5.36
N ILE A 136 -16.44 12.96 4.80
CA ILE A 136 -15.41 13.67 5.56
C ILE A 136 -16.03 14.78 6.41
N ASN A 137 -16.93 15.57 5.83
CA ASN A 137 -17.64 16.62 6.55
C ASN A 137 -18.49 16.05 7.68
N ALA A 138 -19.26 14.99 7.43
CA ALA A 138 -20.09 14.34 8.46
C ALA A 138 -19.25 13.78 9.63
N ILE A 139 -18.07 13.21 9.35
CA ILE A 139 -17.17 12.73 10.41
C ILE A 139 -16.63 13.91 11.23
N ASN A 140 -16.28 15.03 10.60
CA ASN A 140 -15.82 16.22 11.31
C ASN A 140 -16.95 16.83 12.18
N GLU A 141 -18.17 16.94 11.65
CA GLU A 141 -19.33 17.41 12.40
C GLU A 141 -19.58 16.53 13.63
N LEU A 142 -19.50 15.20 13.47
CA LEU A 142 -19.61 14.27 14.59
C LEU A 142 -18.47 14.44 15.61
N ALA A 143 -17.24 14.66 15.15
CA ALA A 143 -16.10 14.89 16.03
C ALA A 143 -16.23 16.20 16.81
N ASP A 144 -16.77 17.25 16.19
CA ASP A 144 -17.05 18.53 16.85
C ASP A 144 -18.13 18.38 17.95
N GLU A 145 -19.17 17.57 17.69
CA GLU A 145 -20.21 17.27 18.69
C GLU A 145 -19.69 16.42 19.86
N VAL A 146 -18.89 15.40 19.59
CA VAL A 146 -18.32 14.51 20.60
C VAL A 146 -17.21 15.22 21.40
N ASN A 147 -16.47 16.11 20.75
CA ASN A 147 -15.30 16.81 21.28
C ASN A 147 -14.30 15.85 21.96
N PRO A 148 -13.67 14.94 21.19
CA PRO A 148 -12.81 13.90 21.73
C PRO A 148 -11.55 14.48 22.38
N GLU A 149 -11.08 13.82 23.44
CA GLU A 149 -9.81 14.17 24.08
C GLU A 149 -8.64 13.73 23.20
N VAL A 150 -7.94 14.72 22.63
CA VAL A 150 -6.76 14.47 21.79
C VAL A 150 -5.57 14.08 22.68
N TRP A 151 -4.83 13.07 22.26
CA TRP A 151 -3.63 12.64 22.97
C TRP A 151 -2.60 13.77 22.98
N ASP A 152 -2.04 14.06 24.16
CA ASP A 152 -0.85 14.93 24.28
C ASP A 152 0.41 14.16 23.83
N TRP A 153 0.47 13.90 22.52
CA TRP A 153 1.61 13.27 21.87
C TRP A 153 2.39 14.30 21.08
N LYS A 154 3.71 14.23 21.19
CA LYS A 154 4.64 15.04 20.41
C LYS A 154 5.61 14.13 19.69
N ALA A 155 5.95 14.51 18.47
CA ALA A 155 7.00 13.83 17.73
C ALA A 155 8.32 13.90 18.51
N PRO A 156 9.10 12.80 18.54
CA PRO A 156 10.44 12.83 19.10
C PRO A 156 11.28 13.95 18.46
N GLU A 157 12.01 14.71 19.28
CA GLU A 157 12.92 15.72 18.76
C GLU A 157 14.02 15.08 17.91
N THR A 158 14.29 15.66 16.74
CA THR A 158 15.37 15.17 15.89
C THR A 158 16.72 15.52 16.50
N ASN A 159 17.52 14.50 16.82
CA ASN A 159 18.89 14.69 17.29
C ASN A 159 19.81 15.12 16.13
N THR A 160 19.89 16.43 15.89
CA THR A 160 20.67 17.00 14.77
C THR A 160 22.16 16.66 14.83
N GLU A 161 22.74 16.54 16.03
CA GLU A 161 24.13 16.11 16.21
C GLU A 161 24.33 14.66 15.78
N LEU A 162 23.39 13.77 16.16
CA LEU A 162 23.44 12.37 15.77
C LEU A 162 23.27 12.20 14.25
N VAL A 163 22.36 12.99 13.64
CA VAL A 163 22.20 13.03 12.17
C VAL A 163 23.51 13.45 11.50
N ALA A 164 24.18 14.49 12.01
CA ALA A 164 25.47 14.93 11.47
C ALA A 164 26.54 13.85 11.58
N LYS A 165 26.64 13.15 12.72
CA LYS A 165 27.59 12.05 12.94
C LYS A 165 27.34 10.86 12.01
N VAL A 166 26.08 10.41 11.87
CA VAL A 166 25.74 9.31 10.94
C VAL A 166 26.07 9.71 9.51
N ARG A 167 25.81 10.96 9.11
CA ARG A 167 26.18 11.46 7.78
C ARG A 167 27.68 11.52 7.56
N GLU A 168 28.46 11.92 8.57
CA GLU A 168 29.92 11.93 8.52
C GLU A 168 30.49 10.51 8.32
N ILE A 169 29.95 9.52 9.04
CA ILE A 169 30.43 8.13 8.99
C ILE A 169 30.02 7.43 7.70
N ALA A 170 28.75 7.52 7.31
CA ALA A 170 28.18 6.68 6.25
C ALA A 170 27.87 7.42 4.95
N GLY A 171 27.77 8.76 4.96
CA GLY A 171 27.22 9.52 3.83
C GLY A 171 27.96 9.30 2.51
N ALA A 172 29.30 9.32 2.54
CA ALA A 172 30.11 9.05 1.36
C ALA A 172 29.93 7.60 0.86
N THR A 173 29.94 6.63 1.77
CA THR A 173 29.78 5.21 1.43
C THR A 173 28.40 4.92 0.86
N ILE A 174 27.34 5.52 1.40
CA ILE A 174 25.98 5.45 0.87
C ILE A 174 25.90 6.06 -0.54
N ALA A 175 26.51 7.22 -0.75
CA ALA A 175 26.53 7.87 -2.06
C ALA A 175 27.25 7.01 -3.11
N GLU A 176 28.35 6.35 -2.75
CA GLU A 176 29.04 5.39 -3.63
C GLU A 176 28.21 4.11 -3.83
N ALA A 177 27.56 3.59 -2.79
CA ALA A 177 26.71 2.41 -2.87
C ALA A 177 25.59 2.60 -3.91
N PHE A 178 24.96 3.78 -3.94
CA PHE A 178 23.89 4.08 -4.91
C PHE A 178 24.37 4.30 -6.35
N LYS A 179 25.69 4.35 -6.61
CA LYS A 179 26.25 4.26 -7.97
C LYS A 179 26.38 2.81 -8.46
N ILE A 180 26.28 1.83 -7.55
CA ILE A 180 26.36 0.40 -7.88
C ILE A 180 25.01 -0.08 -8.42
N ARG A 181 25.02 -0.54 -9.68
CA ARG A 181 23.79 -0.95 -10.38
C ARG A 181 23.23 -2.29 -9.88
N GLN A 182 24.10 -3.28 -9.67
CA GLN A 182 23.71 -4.64 -9.26
C GLN A 182 23.24 -4.64 -7.79
N LYS A 183 22.05 -5.21 -7.51
CA LYS A 183 21.40 -5.12 -6.19
C LYS A 183 22.21 -5.72 -5.05
N GLN A 184 22.72 -6.94 -5.20
CA GLN A 184 23.47 -7.63 -4.14
C GLN A 184 24.77 -6.90 -3.77
N ALA A 185 25.51 -6.39 -4.76
CA ALA A 185 26.72 -5.60 -4.55
C ALA A 185 26.41 -4.25 -3.89
N ARG A 186 25.29 -3.62 -4.28
CA ARG A 186 24.80 -2.41 -3.60
C ARG A 186 24.41 -2.70 -2.15
N SER A 187 23.65 -3.76 -1.90
CA SER A 187 23.25 -4.19 -0.56
C SER A 187 24.47 -4.45 0.31
N ALA A 188 25.46 -5.21 -0.18
CA ALA A 188 26.70 -5.45 0.55
C ALA A 188 27.47 -4.16 0.90
N LYS A 189 27.44 -3.15 0.02
CA LYS A 189 28.08 -1.85 0.29
C LYS A 189 27.30 -1.00 1.30
N LEU A 190 25.98 -1.09 1.30
CA LEU A 190 25.13 -0.47 2.32
C LEU A 190 25.31 -1.17 3.67
N ASP A 191 25.47 -2.50 3.68
CA ASP A 191 25.77 -3.27 4.89
C ASP A 191 27.14 -2.89 5.48
N GLU A 192 28.15 -2.62 4.64
CA GLU A 192 29.44 -2.06 5.08
C GLU A 192 29.27 -0.67 5.73
N ALA A 193 28.49 0.21 5.11
CA ALA A 193 28.20 1.53 5.66
C ALA A 193 27.45 1.44 7.00
N TRP A 194 26.48 0.52 7.09
CA TRP A 194 25.72 0.25 8.31
C TRP A 194 26.62 -0.32 9.41
N ALA A 195 27.50 -1.28 9.09
CA ALA A 195 28.43 -1.87 10.05
C ALA A 195 29.40 -0.82 10.63
N ALA A 196 29.84 0.15 9.83
CA ALA A 196 30.66 1.27 10.31
C ALA A 196 29.89 2.17 11.29
N VAL A 197 28.60 2.42 11.03
CA VAL A 197 27.71 3.17 11.93
C VAL A 197 27.46 2.39 13.22
N GLU A 198 27.18 1.10 13.15
CA GLU A 198 27.02 0.25 14.33
C GLU A 198 28.29 0.26 15.19
N ALA A 199 29.46 0.05 14.59
CA ALA A 199 30.73 0.03 15.32
C ALA A 199 31.07 1.37 16.00
N ALA A 200 30.64 2.50 15.43
CA ALA A 200 30.95 3.82 15.95
C ALA A 200 29.94 4.34 16.97
N LEU A 201 28.66 3.99 16.83
CA LEU A 201 27.57 4.63 17.58
C LEU A 201 26.74 3.66 18.45
N ILE A 202 26.90 2.35 18.31
CA ILE A 202 26.14 1.35 19.07
C ILE A 202 27.10 0.54 19.94
N ASN A 203 26.91 0.63 21.25
CA ASN A 203 27.67 -0.08 22.27
C ASN A 203 26.73 -0.88 23.21
N GLU A 204 27.28 -1.59 24.19
CA GLU A 204 26.50 -2.40 25.15
C GLU A 204 25.51 -1.58 26.00
N GLU A 205 25.73 -0.27 26.12
CA GLU A 205 24.86 0.66 26.85
C GLU A 205 23.75 1.27 25.96
N THR A 206 23.81 1.02 24.64
CA THR A 206 22.83 1.56 23.69
C THR A 206 21.57 0.72 23.73
N ASP A 207 20.47 1.32 24.18
CA ASP A 207 19.18 0.65 24.20
C ASP A 207 18.57 0.45 22.80
N THR A 208 17.51 -0.35 22.74
CA THR A 208 16.82 -0.65 21.48
C THR A 208 16.24 0.60 20.81
N LEU A 209 15.85 1.61 21.58
CA LEU A 209 15.24 2.83 21.07
C LEU A 209 16.28 3.69 20.34
N ALA A 210 17.43 3.92 20.97
CA ALA A 210 18.57 4.61 20.39
C ALA A 210 19.10 3.88 19.15
N LYS A 211 19.18 2.54 19.19
CA LYS A 211 19.54 1.73 18.01
C LYS A 211 18.56 1.95 16.84
N ASN A 212 17.27 2.01 17.13
CA ASN A 212 16.23 2.24 16.13
C ASN A 212 16.28 3.67 15.58
N GLU A 213 16.56 4.67 16.40
CA GLU A 213 16.78 6.06 15.97
C GLU A 213 17.94 6.16 14.97
N ILE A 214 19.11 5.60 15.32
CA ILE A 214 20.29 5.57 14.45
C ILE A 214 19.96 4.89 13.11
N LYS A 215 19.24 3.76 13.15
CA LYS A 215 18.79 3.04 11.95
C LYS A 215 17.81 3.86 11.12
N GLY A 216 16.91 4.60 11.76
CA GLY A 216 15.98 5.54 11.11
C GLY A 216 16.74 6.64 10.37
N ILE A 217 17.69 7.29 11.05
CA ILE A 217 18.56 8.31 10.47
C ILE A 217 19.34 7.77 9.26
N PHE A 218 19.93 6.58 9.38
CA PHE A 218 20.65 5.93 8.29
C PHE A 218 19.75 5.70 7.07
N LYS A 219 18.54 5.17 7.26
CA LYS A 219 17.56 4.99 6.19
C LYS A 219 17.07 6.30 5.58
N GLN A 220 16.92 7.34 6.40
CA GLN A 220 16.55 8.67 5.89
C GLN A 220 17.67 9.23 5.00
N LEU A 221 18.93 9.03 5.38
CA LEU A 221 20.08 9.42 4.57
C LEU A 221 20.13 8.67 3.23
N GLU A 222 19.83 7.37 3.21
CA GLU A 222 19.66 6.62 1.96
C GLU A 222 18.57 7.25 1.07
N ALA A 223 17.42 7.56 1.67
CA ALA A 223 16.29 8.14 0.96
C ALA A 223 16.62 9.53 0.39
N ASP A 224 17.33 10.37 1.15
CA ASP A 224 17.75 11.71 0.74
C ASP A 224 18.73 11.65 -0.45
N VAL A 225 19.70 10.73 -0.41
CA VAL A 225 20.66 10.55 -1.52
C VAL A 225 19.94 10.16 -2.80
N VAL A 226 19.05 9.16 -2.75
CA VAL A 226 18.32 8.70 -3.94
C VAL A 226 17.38 9.78 -4.48
N ARG A 227 16.63 10.45 -3.60
CA ARG A 227 15.73 11.54 -4.01
C ARG A 227 16.49 12.70 -4.61
N GLY A 228 17.59 13.12 -3.98
CA GLY A 228 18.44 14.21 -4.45
C GLY A 228 19.01 13.95 -5.85
N GLN A 229 19.50 12.73 -6.12
CA GLN A 229 19.99 12.35 -7.45
C GLN A 229 18.92 12.47 -8.52
N ILE A 230 17.72 11.94 -8.26
CA ILE A 230 16.61 11.97 -9.23
C ILE A 230 16.13 13.40 -9.49
N LEU A 231 15.99 14.22 -8.45
CA LEU A 231 15.58 15.62 -8.58
C LEU A 231 16.62 16.49 -9.30
N ALA A 232 17.90 16.16 -9.15
CA ALA A 232 19.00 16.82 -9.87
C ALA A 232 19.13 16.36 -11.34
N GLY A 233 18.24 15.47 -11.82
CA GLY A 233 18.28 14.94 -13.18
C GLY A 233 19.39 13.91 -13.43
N GLN A 234 19.99 13.37 -12.38
CA GLN A 234 20.96 12.28 -12.52
C GLN A 234 20.24 10.96 -12.87
N PRO A 235 20.94 10.00 -13.51
CA PRO A 235 20.40 8.66 -13.73
C PRO A 235 20.00 8.00 -12.41
N ARG A 236 18.98 7.15 -12.45
CA ARG A 236 18.55 6.35 -11.30
C ARG A 236 19.65 5.37 -10.88
N ILE A 237 19.44 4.71 -9.74
CA ILE A 237 20.36 3.74 -9.12
C ILE A 237 20.88 2.63 -10.05
N ASP A 238 20.12 2.26 -11.08
CA ASP A 238 20.49 1.24 -12.07
C ASP A 238 20.90 1.83 -13.43
N GLY A 239 21.07 3.15 -13.50
CA GLY A 239 21.51 3.91 -14.67
C GLY A 239 20.40 4.33 -15.64
N ARG A 240 19.13 4.04 -15.35
CA ARG A 240 18.00 4.40 -16.23
C ARG A 240 17.56 5.85 -16.01
N ASP A 241 16.92 6.41 -17.03
CA ASP A 241 16.12 7.62 -16.90
C ASP A 241 14.74 7.33 -16.25
N THR A 242 13.89 8.35 -16.16
CA THR A 242 12.57 8.29 -15.53
C THR A 242 11.49 7.59 -16.38
N ARG A 243 11.77 7.28 -17.65
CA ARG A 243 10.82 6.74 -18.63
C ARG A 243 11.19 5.33 -19.11
N THR A 244 12.45 4.93 -19.00
CA THR A 244 12.97 3.67 -19.50
C THR A 244 12.65 2.50 -18.55
N VAL A 245 12.01 1.46 -19.11
CA VAL A 245 11.72 0.20 -18.41
C VAL A 245 12.97 -0.68 -18.37
N ARG A 246 13.10 -1.54 -17.36
CA ARG A 246 14.20 -2.53 -17.25
C ARG A 246 14.14 -3.56 -18.40
N PRO A 247 15.26 -4.20 -18.76
CA PRO A 247 15.27 -5.27 -19.77
C PRO A 247 14.25 -6.35 -19.47
N ILE A 248 13.55 -6.82 -20.51
CA ILE A 248 12.50 -7.84 -20.41
C ILE A 248 12.97 -9.11 -21.13
N ASN A 249 12.81 -10.26 -20.47
CA ASN A 249 12.96 -11.58 -21.06
C ASN A 249 11.67 -12.36 -20.82
N ILE A 250 11.14 -12.97 -21.88
CA ILE A 250 9.90 -13.73 -21.84
C ILE A 250 10.20 -15.11 -22.39
N GLN A 251 9.87 -16.14 -21.61
CA GLN A 251 9.93 -17.53 -22.05
C GLN A 251 8.59 -18.19 -21.81
N THR A 252 8.16 -19.02 -22.76
CA THR A 252 6.92 -19.79 -22.70
C THR A 252 7.24 -21.28 -22.72
N ASN A 253 6.36 -22.11 -22.17
CA ASN A 253 6.51 -23.57 -22.11
C ASN A 253 7.79 -24.02 -21.37
N VAL A 254 8.10 -23.35 -20.26
CA VAL A 254 9.27 -23.63 -19.42
C VAL A 254 9.12 -24.90 -18.57
N LEU A 255 7.87 -25.36 -18.34
CA LEU A 255 7.56 -26.59 -17.60
C LEU A 255 6.87 -27.63 -18.52
N PRO A 256 7.34 -28.89 -18.54
CA PRO A 256 6.91 -29.88 -19.54
C PRO A 256 5.56 -30.56 -19.25
N ARG A 257 5.00 -30.42 -18.03
CA ARG A 257 3.80 -31.15 -17.58
C ARG A 257 2.64 -30.25 -17.17
N THR A 258 2.79 -28.93 -17.28
CA THR A 258 1.73 -27.96 -17.02
C THR A 258 0.90 -27.73 -18.28
N HIS A 259 -0.36 -27.35 -18.16
CA HIS A 259 -1.15 -26.95 -19.33
C HIS A 259 -0.59 -25.69 -20.01
N GLY A 260 -0.13 -24.72 -19.22
CA GLY A 260 0.63 -23.58 -19.70
C GLY A 260 1.65 -23.11 -18.67
N SER A 261 2.80 -22.61 -19.12
CA SER A 261 3.79 -21.99 -18.24
C SER A 261 4.51 -20.84 -18.93
N ALA A 262 4.84 -19.80 -18.17
CA ALA A 262 5.62 -18.67 -18.63
C ALA A 262 6.61 -18.23 -17.54
N LEU A 263 7.83 -17.91 -17.96
CA LEU A 263 8.83 -17.24 -17.12
C LEU A 263 8.98 -15.81 -17.63
N PHE A 264 8.48 -14.86 -16.86
CA PHE A 264 8.59 -13.43 -17.15
C PHE A 264 9.66 -12.82 -16.26
N THR A 265 10.67 -12.20 -16.87
CA THR A 265 11.74 -11.49 -16.15
C THR A 265 11.79 -10.05 -16.60
N ARG A 266 11.73 -9.11 -15.65
CA ARG A 266 11.90 -7.67 -15.88
C ARG A 266 12.97 -7.12 -14.95
N GLY A 267 14.18 -6.97 -15.46
CA GLY A 267 15.38 -6.69 -14.65
C GLY A 267 15.62 -7.79 -13.63
N GLU A 268 15.71 -7.43 -12.35
CA GLU A 268 15.90 -8.37 -11.23
C GLU A 268 14.58 -8.91 -10.64
N THR A 269 13.43 -8.60 -11.26
CA THR A 269 12.12 -9.15 -10.86
C THR A 269 11.74 -10.28 -11.80
N GLN A 270 11.50 -11.49 -11.27
CA GLN A 270 11.11 -12.66 -12.06
C GLN A 270 9.83 -13.28 -11.49
N ALA A 271 8.94 -13.71 -12.39
CA ALA A 271 7.71 -14.43 -12.06
C ALA A 271 7.59 -15.69 -12.93
N LEU A 272 7.42 -16.84 -12.29
CA LEU A 272 7.02 -18.08 -12.94
C LEU A 272 5.50 -18.22 -12.82
N ALA A 273 4.79 -18.04 -13.92
CA ALA A 273 3.35 -18.22 -14.01
C ALA A 273 3.01 -19.59 -14.59
N VAL A 274 2.02 -20.26 -14.00
CA VAL A 274 1.52 -21.56 -14.44
C VAL A 274 0.01 -21.47 -14.61
N ALA A 275 -0.49 -21.95 -15.75
CA ALA A 275 -1.91 -22.07 -16.04
C ALA A 275 -2.32 -23.53 -16.00
N THR A 276 -3.48 -23.79 -15.39
CA THR A 276 -4.11 -25.10 -15.29
C THR A 276 -5.57 -24.99 -15.72
N LEU A 277 -6.03 -25.89 -16.58
CA LEU A 277 -7.42 -26.00 -16.99
C LEU A 277 -8.09 -27.11 -16.18
N GLY A 278 -9.35 -26.86 -15.82
CA GLY A 278 -10.20 -27.80 -15.09
C GLY A 278 -11.61 -27.86 -15.68
N THR A 279 -12.46 -28.63 -15.04
CA THR A 279 -13.89 -28.74 -15.33
C THR A 279 -14.71 -27.90 -14.34
N SER A 280 -16.03 -27.85 -14.49
CA SER A 280 -16.90 -27.21 -13.50
C SER A 280 -16.82 -27.82 -12.09
N ARG A 281 -16.29 -29.04 -11.96
CA ARG A 281 -16.04 -29.66 -10.64
C ARG A 281 -14.85 -29.04 -9.91
N ASP A 282 -13.99 -28.32 -10.62
CA ASP A 282 -12.79 -27.68 -10.10
C ASP A 282 -13.01 -26.17 -9.84
N GLU A 283 -14.23 -25.66 -10.05
CA GLU A 283 -14.60 -24.29 -9.68
C GLU A 283 -14.50 -24.11 -8.16
N GLN A 284 -14.03 -22.94 -7.74
CA GLN A 284 -13.93 -22.60 -6.33
C GLN A 284 -15.29 -22.15 -5.82
N ILE A 285 -15.85 -22.89 -4.86
CA ILE A 285 -17.07 -22.48 -4.17
C ILE A 285 -16.68 -21.49 -3.06
N ILE A 286 -17.28 -20.31 -3.08
CA ILE A 286 -17.04 -19.24 -2.10
C ILE A 286 -18.32 -19.04 -1.30
N ASP A 287 -18.25 -19.36 -0.01
CA ASP A 287 -19.27 -19.02 0.97
C ASP A 287 -19.03 -17.59 1.47
N ALA A 288 -19.73 -16.63 0.86
CA ALA A 288 -19.61 -15.21 1.18
C ALA A 288 -20.82 -14.68 1.94
N LEU A 289 -20.63 -13.56 2.65
CA LEU A 289 -21.67 -12.90 3.42
C LEU A 289 -22.94 -12.57 2.59
N SER A 290 -22.76 -12.23 1.31
CA SER A 290 -23.86 -11.91 0.38
C SER A 290 -24.52 -13.14 -0.27
N GLY A 291 -24.12 -14.36 0.12
CA GLY A 291 -24.54 -15.62 -0.47
C GLY A 291 -23.40 -16.37 -1.16
N GLU A 292 -23.62 -17.67 -1.34
CA GLU A 292 -22.69 -18.58 -2.02
C GLU A 292 -22.61 -18.30 -3.52
N TYR A 293 -21.41 -18.37 -4.08
CA TYR A 293 -21.17 -18.31 -5.53
C TYR A 293 -19.97 -19.16 -5.93
N THR A 294 -19.81 -19.41 -7.22
CA THR A 294 -18.64 -20.11 -7.76
C THR A 294 -17.74 -19.16 -8.55
N ASP A 295 -16.43 -19.33 -8.40
CA ASP A 295 -15.44 -18.68 -9.23
C ASP A 295 -14.74 -19.70 -10.12
N ARG A 296 -14.70 -19.36 -11.41
CA ARG A 296 -14.06 -20.17 -12.47
C ARG A 296 -12.64 -19.70 -12.79
N PHE A 297 -12.24 -18.52 -12.32
CA PHE A 297 -10.92 -17.96 -12.57
C PHE A 297 -10.17 -17.76 -11.25
N MET A 298 -9.22 -18.65 -10.99
CA MET A 298 -8.39 -18.60 -9.79
C MET A 298 -7.02 -17.99 -10.11
N LEU A 299 -6.60 -17.00 -9.30
CA LEU A 299 -5.27 -16.40 -9.38
C LEU A 299 -4.57 -16.48 -8.02
N HIS A 300 -3.63 -17.41 -7.90
CA HIS A 300 -2.81 -17.54 -6.68
C HIS A 300 -1.44 -16.89 -6.85
N TYR A 301 -1.08 -16.02 -5.92
CA TYR A 301 0.22 -15.38 -5.86
C TYR A 301 1.03 -15.87 -4.66
N ASN A 302 2.21 -16.46 -4.93
CA ASN A 302 3.12 -16.94 -3.90
C ASN A 302 4.41 -16.13 -3.90
N PHE A 303 4.83 -15.67 -2.73
CA PHE A 303 6.05 -14.87 -2.54
C PHE A 303 7.03 -15.60 -1.61
N PRO A 304 7.86 -16.50 -2.13
CA PRO A 304 8.77 -17.31 -1.31
C PRO A 304 9.95 -16.48 -0.79
N PRO A 305 10.52 -16.84 0.38
CA PRO A 305 11.58 -16.05 1.03
C PRO A 305 12.89 -15.97 0.23
N TYR A 306 13.15 -16.92 -0.68
CA TYR A 306 14.33 -16.89 -1.54
C TYR A 306 14.22 -15.87 -2.69
N SER A 307 13.08 -15.17 -2.84
CA SER A 307 12.85 -14.21 -3.92
C SER A 307 13.39 -12.80 -3.64
N THR A 308 13.72 -12.48 -2.40
CA THR A 308 14.14 -11.14 -1.95
C THR A 308 15.64 -10.99 -1.81
#